data_AF-A0A3M2AXE3-F1
#
_entry.id   AF-A0A3M2AXE3-F1
#
_cell.length_a   1.000
_cell.length_b   1.000
_cell.length_c   1.000
_cell.angle_alpha   90.00
_cell.angle_beta   90.00
_cell.angle_gamma   90.00
#
_symmetry.space_group_name_H-M   'P 1'
#
loop_
_entity.id
_entity.type
_entity.pdbx_description
1 polymer ?
#
loop_
_entity_poly.entity_id
_entity_poly.type
_entity_poly.pdbx_seq_one_letter_code
_entity_poly.pdbx_strand_id
1 'polypeptide(L)'
;TRLTHTLEVAQIARTISRALRLNEDLTEAIALAHDLGHPPFGHTGEEALDTVLRKYLPNAQFRHYEQSLRVVDCIEKDGRGLNLTHEVREGIVGHSKGRADLTAHEAHKTVHLEAAVVRIADRIAYLNHDLDDGIRSGLLTPNDLPRDLIDFLGDTHSGRIARMVMDVVEQSDGKPVVQMSEPMLQAMNHMKEFMFENLYHHPNVQREREKMTRIIHQMFEFYFDNPQEMSEKFRPREDSVEARAQAVCDYIAGMTDRYALYKYTQTFLPRNWGGSAP
;
A
#
# COMPACT_ATOMS: atom_id res chain seq x y z
N THR A 1 -8.30 -6.68 4.40
CA THR A 1 -7.38 -7.29 3.41
C THR A 1 -7.07 -6.25 2.35
N ARG A 2 -6.03 -6.41 1.53
CA ARG A 2 -5.72 -5.40 0.49
C ARG A 2 -6.85 -5.23 -0.53
N LEU A 3 -7.55 -6.30 -0.89
CA LEU A 3 -8.73 -6.20 -1.74
C LEU A 3 -9.84 -5.33 -1.13
N THR A 4 -10.10 -5.41 0.18
CA THR A 4 -11.14 -4.55 0.79
C THR A 4 -10.70 -3.09 0.80
N HIS A 5 -9.41 -2.82 1.07
CA HIS A 5 -8.82 -1.48 0.95
C HIS A 5 -8.97 -0.93 -0.47
N THR A 6 -8.53 -1.66 -1.48
CA THR A 6 -8.63 -1.24 -2.89
C THR A 6 -10.07 -0.96 -3.32
N LEU A 7 -11.03 -1.77 -2.87
CA LEU A 7 -12.45 -1.54 -3.17
C LEU A 7 -13.00 -0.28 -2.48
N GLU A 8 -12.61 -0.01 -1.23
CA GLU A 8 -13.00 1.21 -0.51
C GLU A 8 -12.37 2.45 -1.17
N VAL A 9 -11.08 2.40 -1.54
CA VAL A 9 -10.41 3.46 -2.30
C VAL A 9 -11.13 3.73 -3.63
N ALA A 10 -11.49 2.68 -4.38
CA ALA A 10 -12.24 2.83 -5.63
C ALA A 10 -13.61 3.48 -5.41
N GLN A 11 -14.34 3.09 -4.36
CA GLN A 11 -15.63 3.68 -4.02
C GLN A 11 -15.53 5.16 -3.64
N ILE A 12 -14.58 5.51 -2.78
CA ILE A 12 -14.32 6.90 -2.36
C ILE A 12 -13.91 7.73 -3.58
N ALA A 13 -12.95 7.24 -4.37
CA ALA A 13 -12.41 7.95 -5.52
C ALA A 13 -13.49 8.21 -6.57
N ARG A 14 -14.33 7.21 -6.90
CA ARG A 14 -15.46 7.39 -7.83
C ARG A 14 -16.49 8.38 -7.31
N THR A 15 -16.74 8.40 -6.00
CA THR A 15 -17.68 9.35 -5.39
C THR A 15 -17.18 10.79 -5.56
N ILE A 16 -15.90 11.04 -5.27
CA ILE A 16 -15.26 12.33 -5.48
C ILE A 16 -15.25 12.70 -6.97
N SER A 17 -14.83 11.80 -7.86
CA SER A 17 -14.78 12.06 -9.30
C SER A 17 -16.15 12.36 -9.89
N ARG A 18 -17.21 11.65 -9.47
CA ARG A 18 -18.57 11.92 -9.91
C ARG A 18 -19.03 13.32 -9.50
N ALA A 19 -18.78 13.70 -8.24
CA ALA A 19 -19.16 15.01 -7.73
C ALA A 19 -18.41 16.15 -8.45
N LEU A 20 -17.15 15.92 -8.79
CA LEU A 20 -16.29 16.89 -9.51
C LEU A 20 -16.42 16.83 -11.04
N ARG A 21 -17.26 15.92 -11.58
CA ARG A 21 -17.44 15.68 -13.03
C ARG A 21 -16.13 15.30 -13.76
N LEU A 22 -15.29 14.50 -13.10
CA LEU A 22 -14.07 13.92 -13.65
C LEU A 22 -14.36 12.57 -14.33
N ASN A 23 -13.35 11.99 -14.99
CA ASN A 23 -13.49 10.69 -15.63
C ASN A 23 -13.55 9.54 -14.59
N GLU A 24 -14.76 9.04 -14.30
CA GLU A 24 -14.96 7.95 -13.33
C GLU A 24 -14.21 6.66 -13.70
N ASP A 25 -14.13 6.31 -14.99
CA ASP A 25 -13.51 5.08 -15.46
C ASP A 25 -11.99 5.12 -15.30
N LEU A 26 -11.37 6.27 -15.61
CA LEU A 26 -9.95 6.49 -15.41
C LEU A 26 -9.61 6.45 -13.91
N THR A 27 -10.40 7.12 -13.07
CA THR A 27 -10.24 7.08 -11.61
C THR A 27 -10.36 5.67 -11.06
N GLU A 28 -11.38 4.91 -11.46
CA GLU A 28 -11.58 3.53 -11.01
C GLU A 28 -10.43 2.63 -11.46
N ALA A 29 -10.01 2.73 -12.72
CA ALA A 29 -8.88 1.94 -13.23
C ALA A 29 -7.58 2.20 -12.45
N ILE A 30 -7.28 3.47 -12.13
CA ILE A 30 -6.12 3.82 -11.31
C ILE A 30 -6.29 3.29 -9.88
N ALA A 31 -7.47 3.48 -9.27
CA ALA A 31 -7.75 3.01 -7.92
C ALA A 31 -7.63 1.49 -7.80
N LEU A 32 -8.06 0.72 -8.79
CA LEU A 32 -7.92 -0.74 -8.79
C LEU A 32 -6.47 -1.20 -8.97
N ALA A 33 -5.64 -0.39 -9.64
CA ALA A 33 -4.26 -0.76 -9.99
C ALA A 33 -3.19 -0.17 -9.05
N HIS A 34 -3.51 0.86 -8.25
CA HIS A 34 -2.53 1.58 -7.42
C HIS A 34 -1.75 0.66 -6.48
N ASP A 35 -2.45 -0.34 -5.94
CA ASP A 35 -1.97 -1.23 -4.91
C ASP A 35 -1.58 -2.63 -5.44
N LEU A 36 -1.24 -2.79 -6.73
CA LEU A 36 -0.84 -4.11 -7.24
C LEU A 36 0.57 -4.54 -6.77
N GLY A 37 1.41 -3.57 -6.40
CA GLY A 37 2.83 -3.78 -6.19
C GLY A 37 3.32 -3.90 -4.75
N HIS A 38 2.50 -3.67 -3.69
CA HIS A 38 3.05 -3.91 -2.35
C HIS A 38 3.32 -5.40 -2.14
N PRO A 39 4.39 -5.72 -1.42
CA PRO A 39 4.67 -7.07 -1.00
C PRO A 39 3.76 -7.53 0.14
N PRO A 40 3.87 -8.81 0.52
CA PRO A 40 3.33 -9.31 1.78
C PRO A 40 3.68 -8.40 2.96
N PHE A 41 2.77 -8.27 3.93
CA PHE A 41 2.95 -7.46 5.13
C PHE A 41 2.99 -5.93 4.89
N GLY A 42 2.51 -5.47 3.73
CA GLY A 42 2.31 -4.04 3.43
C GLY A 42 3.60 -3.22 3.54
N HIS A 43 3.54 -2.07 4.22
CA HIS A 43 4.69 -1.18 4.40
C HIS A 43 5.90 -1.85 5.05
N THR A 44 5.69 -2.79 5.98
CA THR A 44 6.80 -3.53 6.60
C THR A 44 7.50 -4.43 5.59
N GLY A 45 6.74 -5.07 4.70
CA GLY A 45 7.32 -5.83 3.60
C GLY A 45 8.07 -4.95 2.60
N GLU A 46 7.55 -3.76 2.29
CA GLU A 46 8.19 -2.80 1.40
C GLU A 46 9.54 -2.33 1.95
N GLU A 47 9.57 -1.91 3.22
CA GLU A 47 10.81 -1.50 3.92
C GLU A 47 11.82 -2.65 3.99
N ALA A 48 11.37 -3.87 4.27
CA ALA A 48 12.23 -5.05 4.33
C ALA A 48 12.80 -5.43 2.95
N LEU A 49 11.98 -5.40 1.90
CA LEU A 49 12.44 -5.65 0.53
C LEU A 49 13.43 -4.59 0.06
N ASP A 50 13.15 -3.30 0.29
CA ASP A 50 14.07 -2.21 -0.05
C ASP A 50 15.42 -2.37 0.67
N THR A 51 15.39 -2.71 1.97
CA THR A 51 16.60 -2.92 2.78
C THR A 51 17.45 -4.06 2.25
N VAL A 52 16.86 -5.23 1.97
CA VAL A 52 17.62 -6.38 1.47
C VAL A 52 18.07 -6.19 0.02
N LEU A 53 17.26 -5.56 -0.83
CA LEU A 53 17.60 -5.26 -2.23
C LEU A 53 18.86 -4.41 -2.31
N ARG A 54 18.98 -3.37 -1.46
CA ARG A 54 20.14 -2.47 -1.43
C ARG A 54 21.46 -3.14 -1.04
N LYS A 55 21.42 -4.31 -0.39
CA LYS A 55 22.63 -5.10 -0.15
C LYS A 55 23.26 -5.61 -1.45
N TYR A 56 22.44 -5.88 -2.46
CA TYR A 56 22.86 -6.39 -3.77
C TYR A 56 22.99 -5.27 -4.79
N LEU A 57 22.08 -4.29 -4.75
CA LEU A 57 22.01 -3.15 -5.64
C LEU A 57 22.02 -1.84 -4.84
N PRO A 58 23.19 -1.29 -4.46
CA PRO A 58 23.30 -0.17 -3.52
C PRO A 58 22.54 1.10 -3.91
N ASN A 59 22.35 1.32 -5.22
CA ASN A 59 21.66 2.50 -5.76
C ASN A 59 20.18 2.25 -6.10
N ALA A 60 19.69 1.01 -5.94
CA ALA A 60 18.29 0.68 -6.21
C ALA A 60 17.40 1.00 -5.01
N GLN A 61 16.11 1.21 -5.27
CA GLN A 61 15.09 1.30 -4.25
C GLN A 61 13.92 0.39 -4.62
N PHE A 62 13.31 -0.24 -3.63
CA PHE A 62 12.04 -0.91 -3.85
C PHE A 62 10.90 0.02 -3.44
N ARG A 63 10.00 0.29 -4.38
CA ARG A 63 8.83 1.14 -4.19
C ARG A 63 7.60 0.44 -4.71
N HIS A 64 6.56 0.30 -3.89
CA HIS A 64 5.35 -0.43 -4.27
C HIS A 64 4.68 0.15 -5.52
N TYR A 65 4.70 1.47 -5.72
CA TYR A 65 4.05 2.11 -6.87
C TYR A 65 4.82 1.86 -8.18
N GLU A 66 6.16 1.79 -8.12
CA GLU A 66 6.99 1.37 -9.26
C GLU A 66 6.76 -0.11 -9.55
N GLN A 67 6.61 -0.93 -8.51
CA GLN A 67 6.26 -2.33 -8.65
C GLN A 67 4.85 -2.51 -9.22
N SER A 68 3.86 -1.68 -8.86
CA SER A 68 2.51 -1.70 -9.43
C SER A 68 2.56 -1.43 -10.95
N LEU A 69 3.36 -0.44 -11.37
CA LEU A 69 3.58 -0.18 -12.80
C LEU A 69 4.27 -1.38 -13.48
N ARG A 70 5.28 -1.96 -12.84
CA ARG A 70 5.99 -3.14 -13.34
C ARG A 70 5.07 -4.36 -13.48
N VAL A 71 4.11 -4.54 -12.56
CA VAL A 71 3.11 -5.61 -12.66
C VAL A 71 2.32 -5.48 -13.96
N VAL A 72 1.79 -4.28 -14.23
CA VAL A 72 0.94 -4.03 -15.41
C VAL A 72 1.73 -3.91 -16.71
N ASP A 73 3.03 -3.59 -16.67
CA ASP A 73 3.85 -3.43 -17.88
C ASP A 73 4.68 -4.67 -18.24
N CYS A 74 5.14 -5.43 -17.24
CA CYS A 74 6.23 -6.38 -17.42
C CYS A 74 5.98 -7.77 -16.83
N ILE A 75 4.99 -7.96 -15.96
CA ILE A 75 4.78 -9.24 -15.26
C ILE A 75 3.53 -9.94 -15.76
N GLU A 76 2.40 -9.23 -15.82
CA GLU A 76 1.14 -9.81 -16.24
C GLU A 76 1.19 -10.32 -17.68
N LYS A 77 0.29 -11.27 -17.99
CA LYS A 77 0.17 -11.91 -19.33
C LYS A 77 1.48 -12.53 -19.84
N ASP A 78 2.17 -13.24 -18.95
CA ASP A 78 3.44 -13.93 -19.21
C ASP A 78 4.56 -12.97 -19.65
N GLY A 79 4.60 -11.81 -19.00
CA GLY A 79 5.57 -10.76 -19.25
C GLY A 79 5.30 -9.85 -20.44
N ARG A 80 4.07 -9.87 -20.97
CA ARG A 80 3.61 -8.93 -22.01
C ARG A 80 3.00 -7.65 -21.45
N GLY A 81 2.67 -7.64 -20.16
CA GLY A 81 1.87 -6.59 -19.55
C GLY A 81 0.40 -6.62 -19.98
N LEU A 82 -0.36 -5.69 -19.43
CA LEU A 82 -1.78 -5.50 -19.69
C LEU A 82 -2.04 -4.48 -20.81
N ASN A 83 -1.00 -3.77 -21.29
CA ASN A 83 -1.11 -2.73 -22.31
C ASN A 83 -2.17 -1.66 -21.93
N LEU A 84 -2.09 -1.17 -20.69
CA LEU A 84 -2.99 -0.13 -20.19
C LEU A 84 -2.71 1.21 -20.88
N THR A 85 -3.70 2.10 -20.85
CA THR A 85 -3.53 3.45 -21.40
C THR A 85 -2.46 4.24 -20.63
N HIS A 86 -1.91 5.26 -21.29
CA HIS A 86 -0.86 6.10 -20.71
C HIS A 86 -1.32 6.73 -19.39
N GLU A 87 -2.55 7.23 -19.35
CA GLU A 87 -3.14 7.94 -18.22
C GLU A 87 -3.30 7.01 -16.99
N VAL A 88 -3.68 5.75 -17.20
CA VAL A 88 -3.77 4.78 -16.11
C VAL A 88 -2.38 4.50 -15.53
N ARG A 89 -1.38 4.30 -16.40
CA ARG A 89 0.02 4.03 -16.00
C ARG A 89 0.62 5.21 -15.23
N GLU A 90 0.41 6.43 -15.73
CA GLU A 90 0.82 7.65 -15.04
C GLU A 90 0.10 7.85 -13.70
N GLY A 91 -1.19 7.54 -13.63
CA GLY A 91 -1.97 7.59 -12.39
C GLY A 91 -1.47 6.61 -11.33
N ILE A 92 -1.10 5.38 -11.73
CA ILE A 92 -0.52 4.37 -10.84
C ILE A 92 0.78 4.85 -10.20
N VAL A 93 1.65 5.57 -10.92
CA VAL A 93 2.88 6.11 -10.31
C VAL A 93 2.59 7.40 -9.54
N GLY A 94 1.70 8.23 -10.07
CA GLY A 94 1.41 9.57 -9.56
C GLY A 94 0.67 9.62 -8.23
N HIS A 95 0.05 8.52 -7.80
CA HIS A 95 -0.68 8.48 -6.52
C HIS A 95 0.25 8.55 -5.30
N SER A 96 1.49 8.06 -5.41
CA SER A 96 2.39 7.94 -4.26
C SER A 96 3.41 9.09 -4.20
N LYS A 97 3.35 9.91 -3.15
CA LYS A 97 4.45 10.80 -2.74
C LYS A 97 4.66 10.78 -1.23
N GLY A 98 5.25 9.69 -0.75
CA GLY A 98 6.02 9.61 0.50
C GLY A 98 5.23 9.75 1.81
N ARG A 99 5.88 9.34 2.90
CA ARG A 99 5.40 9.41 4.29
C ARG A 99 5.19 10.83 4.85
N ALA A 100 5.50 11.85 4.05
CA ALA A 100 5.44 13.25 4.47
C ALA A 100 4.01 13.64 4.90
N ASP A 101 3.92 14.68 5.71
CA ASP A 101 2.65 15.22 6.19
C ASP A 101 1.74 15.60 5.02
N LEU A 102 0.43 15.53 5.24
CA LEU A 102 -0.55 16.07 4.30
C LEU A 102 -0.27 17.57 4.17
N THR A 103 0.40 18.00 3.11
CA THR A 103 0.63 19.43 2.85
C THR A 103 -0.24 19.89 1.70
N ALA A 104 -0.79 21.09 1.81
CA ALA A 104 -1.57 21.73 0.74
C ALA A 104 -0.81 21.78 -0.61
N HIS A 105 0.52 21.71 -0.57
CA HIS A 105 1.39 21.74 -1.75
C HIS A 105 1.53 20.40 -2.48
N GLU A 106 1.06 19.29 -1.91
CA GLU A 106 1.10 17.96 -2.56
C GLU A 106 0.16 17.89 -3.78
N ALA A 107 -0.84 18.75 -3.83
CA ALA A 107 -1.80 18.85 -4.93
C ALA A 107 -1.17 19.26 -6.28
N HIS A 108 0.03 19.86 -6.26
CA HIS A 108 0.70 20.39 -7.47
C HIS A 108 1.61 19.41 -8.21
N LYS A 109 1.60 18.13 -7.82
CA LYS A 109 2.59 17.15 -8.29
C LYS A 109 1.98 15.89 -8.93
N THR A 110 0.67 15.88 -9.15
CA THR A 110 -0.07 14.83 -9.88
C THR A 110 -0.24 15.20 -11.34
N VAL A 111 -0.12 14.20 -12.21
CA VAL A 111 -0.13 14.40 -13.67
C VAL A 111 -1.50 14.89 -14.16
N HIS A 112 -2.60 14.40 -13.55
CA HIS A 112 -3.98 14.80 -13.83
C HIS A 112 -4.87 14.65 -12.58
N LEU A 113 -6.11 15.16 -12.64
CA LEU A 113 -7.00 15.29 -11.49
C LEU A 113 -7.48 13.93 -10.94
N GLU A 114 -7.74 12.95 -11.80
CA GLU A 114 -8.16 11.60 -11.41
C GLU A 114 -7.11 10.91 -10.54
N ALA A 115 -5.82 11.03 -10.89
CA ALA A 115 -4.73 10.53 -10.06
C ALA A 115 -4.66 11.25 -8.70
N ALA A 116 -4.95 12.56 -8.67
CA ALA A 116 -5.03 13.32 -7.42
C ALA A 116 -6.18 12.87 -6.54
N VAL A 117 -7.33 12.55 -7.13
CA VAL A 117 -8.47 11.96 -6.43
C VAL A 117 -8.09 10.61 -5.81
N VAL A 118 -7.48 9.70 -6.58
CA VAL A 118 -7.10 8.37 -6.06
C VAL A 118 -6.13 8.50 -4.89
N ARG A 119 -5.14 9.38 -4.99
CA ARG A 119 -4.20 9.64 -3.88
C ARG A 119 -4.90 10.11 -2.60
N ILE A 120 -5.85 11.02 -2.73
CA ILE A 120 -6.62 11.51 -1.57
C ILE A 120 -7.51 10.40 -1.02
N ALA A 121 -8.18 9.65 -1.90
CA ALA A 121 -9.03 8.53 -1.52
C ALA A 121 -8.26 7.43 -0.78
N ASP A 122 -7.05 7.09 -1.24
CA ASP A 122 -6.15 6.14 -0.60
C ASP A 122 -5.78 6.57 0.82
N ARG A 123 -5.44 7.85 1.01
CA ARG A 123 -5.16 8.40 2.35
C ARG A 123 -6.36 8.39 3.28
N ILE A 124 -7.57 8.70 2.77
CA ILE A 124 -8.81 8.63 3.54
C ILE A 124 -9.07 7.19 3.97
N ALA A 125 -9.00 6.24 3.04
CA ALA A 125 -9.24 4.82 3.32
C ALA A 125 -8.22 4.27 4.32
N TYR A 126 -6.92 4.50 4.08
CA TYR A 126 -5.83 4.02 4.94
C TYR A 126 -6.00 4.51 6.39
N LEU A 127 -6.21 5.81 6.58
CA LEU A 127 -6.32 6.39 7.92
C LEU A 127 -7.49 5.81 8.72
N ASN A 128 -8.64 5.57 8.05
CA ASN A 128 -9.81 5.00 8.70
C ASN A 128 -9.68 3.49 8.92
N HIS A 129 -9.12 2.75 7.96
CA HIS A 129 -8.88 1.32 8.09
C HIS A 129 -7.92 0.99 9.23
N ASP A 130 -6.82 1.75 9.35
CA ASP A 130 -5.85 1.50 10.41
C ASP A 130 -6.43 1.77 11.79
N LEU A 131 -7.26 2.82 11.93
CA LEU A 131 -7.98 3.10 13.17
C LEU A 131 -8.90 1.93 13.54
N ASP A 132 -9.70 1.47 12.57
CA ASP A 132 -10.61 0.35 12.76
C ASP A 132 -9.87 -0.96 13.09
N ASP A 133 -8.69 -1.20 12.48
CA ASP A 133 -7.82 -2.34 12.82
C ASP A 133 -7.22 -2.22 14.23
N GLY A 134 -6.83 -1.02 14.64
CA GLY A 134 -6.41 -0.73 16.02
C GLY A 134 -7.52 -1.05 17.03
N ILE A 135 -8.76 -0.66 16.71
CA ILE A 135 -9.93 -0.95 17.56
C ILE A 135 -10.26 -2.45 17.56
N ARG A 136 -10.30 -3.09 16.38
CA ARG A 136 -10.59 -4.54 16.24
C ARG A 136 -9.57 -5.41 16.96
N SER A 137 -8.30 -5.02 16.95
CA SER A 137 -7.23 -5.74 17.64
C SER A 137 -7.21 -5.51 19.16
N GLY A 138 -8.04 -4.60 19.67
CA GLY A 138 -8.08 -4.21 21.08
C GLY A 138 -6.87 -3.38 21.53
N LEU A 139 -6.08 -2.86 20.59
CA LEU A 139 -4.98 -1.94 20.87
C LEU A 139 -5.49 -0.52 21.12
N LEU A 140 -6.66 -0.18 20.57
CA LEU A 140 -7.38 1.05 20.81
C LEU A 140 -8.83 0.76 21.22
N THR A 141 -9.45 1.70 21.89
CA THR A 141 -10.90 1.78 22.08
C THR A 141 -11.46 2.96 21.28
N PRO A 142 -12.75 2.94 20.89
CA PRO A 142 -13.36 4.07 20.20
C PRO A 142 -13.28 5.41 20.97
N ASN A 143 -13.10 5.35 22.29
CA ASN A 143 -12.98 6.53 23.15
C ASN A 143 -11.54 7.05 23.27
N ASP A 144 -10.55 6.35 22.71
CA ASP A 144 -9.15 6.76 22.79
C ASP A 144 -8.84 7.90 21.82
N LEU A 145 -9.63 8.05 20.75
CA LEU A 145 -9.53 9.18 19.84
C LEU A 145 -9.71 10.51 20.58
N PRO A 146 -8.84 11.50 20.34
CA PRO A 146 -9.02 12.86 20.84
C PRO A 146 -10.43 13.40 20.56
N ARG A 147 -11.02 14.03 21.59
CA ARG A 147 -12.43 14.45 21.52
C ARG A 147 -12.70 15.47 20.42
N ASP A 148 -11.73 16.35 20.17
CA ASP A 148 -11.76 17.32 19.08
C ASP A 148 -11.80 16.64 17.70
N LEU A 149 -11.10 15.51 17.51
CA LEU A 149 -11.17 14.72 16.28
C LEU A 149 -12.53 14.06 16.12
N ILE A 150 -13.10 13.52 17.20
CA ILE A 150 -14.44 12.92 17.16
C ILE A 150 -15.49 13.99 16.81
N ASP A 151 -15.41 15.16 17.44
CA ASP A 151 -16.36 16.24 17.23
C ASP A 151 -16.22 16.85 15.81
N PHE A 152 -15.02 16.83 15.21
CA PHE A 152 -14.76 17.38 13.87
C PHE A 152 -14.99 16.38 12.72
N LEU A 153 -14.48 15.15 12.84
CA LEU A 153 -14.55 14.11 11.80
C LEU A 153 -15.78 13.21 11.94
N GLY A 154 -16.24 12.98 13.17
CA GLY A 154 -17.30 12.03 13.50
C GLY A 154 -16.81 10.77 14.23
N ASP A 155 -17.74 10.11 14.92
CA ASP A 155 -17.49 8.93 15.76
C ASP A 155 -17.60 7.59 15.00
N THR A 156 -18.25 7.60 13.83
CA THR A 156 -18.42 6.40 12.98
C THR A 156 -17.47 6.40 11.78
N HIS A 157 -17.06 5.19 11.35
CA HIS A 157 -16.25 4.99 10.12
C HIS A 157 -16.85 5.70 8.91
N SER A 158 -18.15 5.47 8.65
CA SER A 158 -18.87 6.11 7.54
C SER A 158 -18.99 7.62 7.70
N GLY A 159 -19.15 8.12 8.93
CA GLY A 159 -19.24 9.56 9.21
C GLY A 159 -17.95 10.29 8.88
N ARG A 160 -16.81 9.73 9.31
CA ARG A 160 -15.47 10.27 9.01
C ARG A 160 -15.20 10.31 7.51
N ILE A 161 -15.43 9.20 6.81
CA ILE A 161 -15.25 9.13 5.35
C ILE A 161 -16.14 10.16 4.65
N ALA A 162 -17.44 10.21 4.98
CA ALA A 162 -18.35 11.16 4.37
C ALA A 162 -17.90 12.60 4.59
N ARG A 163 -17.47 12.95 5.81
CA ARG A 163 -16.98 14.29 6.15
C ARG A 163 -15.74 14.66 5.34
N MET A 164 -14.75 13.77 5.25
CA MET A 164 -13.53 13.97 4.46
C MET A 164 -13.85 14.11 2.96
N VAL A 165 -14.72 13.26 2.42
CA VAL A 165 -15.12 13.30 1.01
C VAL A 165 -15.86 14.59 0.67
N MET A 166 -16.80 15.03 1.51
CA MET A 166 -17.51 16.30 1.32
C MET A 166 -16.54 17.49 1.31
N ASP A 167 -15.59 17.53 2.25
CA ASP A 167 -14.58 18.59 2.28
C ASP A 167 -13.75 18.63 0.99
N VAL A 168 -13.28 17.47 0.50
CA VAL A 168 -12.55 17.39 -0.78
C VAL A 168 -13.38 17.95 -1.93
N VAL A 169 -14.66 17.59 -2.02
CA VAL A 169 -15.56 18.05 -3.09
C VAL A 169 -15.76 19.56 -3.00
N GLU A 170 -16.12 20.09 -1.83
CA GLU A 170 -16.33 21.53 -1.60
C GLU A 170 -15.08 22.36 -1.90
N GLN A 171 -13.90 21.82 -1.58
CA GLN A 171 -12.64 22.53 -1.77
C GLN A 171 -12.05 22.38 -3.16
N SER A 172 -12.58 21.50 -4.01
CA SER A 172 -12.07 21.22 -5.35
C SER A 172 -13.03 21.60 -6.48
N ASP A 173 -14.34 21.77 -6.21
CA ASP A 173 -15.31 22.08 -7.27
C ASP A 173 -14.95 23.38 -8.02
N GLY A 174 -14.99 23.29 -9.34
CA GLY A 174 -14.62 24.38 -10.25
C GLY A 174 -13.13 24.78 -10.23
N LYS A 175 -12.25 24.06 -9.52
CA LYS A 175 -10.82 24.39 -9.41
C LYS A 175 -9.97 23.42 -10.24
N PRO A 176 -8.81 23.87 -10.76
CA PRO A 176 -7.88 23.02 -11.50
C PRO A 176 -7.02 22.14 -10.58
N VAL A 177 -7.48 21.85 -9.37
CA VAL A 177 -6.74 21.14 -8.32
C VAL A 177 -7.70 20.38 -7.42
N VAL A 178 -7.29 19.19 -6.99
CA VAL A 178 -8.00 18.41 -5.96
C VAL A 178 -7.29 18.60 -4.63
N GLN A 179 -8.00 19.11 -3.64
CA GLN A 179 -7.43 19.49 -2.34
C GLN A 179 -8.47 19.37 -1.22
N MET A 180 -7.98 19.40 0.02
CA MET A 180 -8.79 19.52 1.23
C MET A 180 -8.64 20.91 1.83
N SER A 181 -9.52 21.25 2.76
CA SER A 181 -9.38 22.46 3.56
C SER A 181 -8.22 22.32 4.55
N GLU A 182 -7.62 23.44 4.94
CA GLU A 182 -6.56 23.45 5.96
C GLU A 182 -7.01 22.80 7.28
N PRO A 183 -8.21 23.07 7.83
CA PRO A 183 -8.71 22.36 9.02
C PRO A 183 -8.81 20.84 8.83
N MET A 184 -9.20 20.37 7.64
CA MET A 184 -9.28 18.93 7.35
C MET A 184 -7.90 18.28 7.32
N LEU A 185 -6.92 18.93 6.68
CA LEU A 185 -5.53 18.45 6.66
C LEU A 185 -4.96 18.38 8.09
N GLN A 186 -5.22 19.40 8.91
CA GLN A 186 -4.80 19.42 10.32
C GLN A 186 -5.43 18.27 11.12
N ALA A 187 -6.73 18.03 10.96
CA ALA A 187 -7.42 16.93 11.63
C ALA A 187 -6.88 15.56 11.21
N MET A 188 -6.64 15.35 9.91
CA MET A 188 -6.06 14.09 9.41
C MET A 188 -4.62 13.88 9.88
N ASN A 189 -3.80 14.94 9.94
CA ASN A 189 -2.44 14.86 10.49
C ASN A 189 -2.47 14.56 11.99
N HIS A 190 -3.33 15.23 12.76
CA HIS A 190 -3.50 14.96 14.19
C HIS A 190 -3.97 13.51 14.44
N MET A 191 -4.90 12.99 13.61
CA MET A 191 -5.31 11.58 13.67
C MET A 191 -4.15 10.62 13.34
N LYS A 192 -3.34 10.94 12.33
CA LYS A 192 -2.14 10.15 11.96
C LYS A 192 -1.11 10.14 13.10
N GLU A 193 -0.85 11.28 13.73
CA GLU A 193 0.05 11.41 14.89
C GLU A 193 -0.44 10.58 16.07
N PHE A 194 -1.73 10.69 16.41
CA PHE A 194 -2.37 9.86 17.44
C PHE A 194 -2.18 8.36 17.16
N MET A 195 -2.42 7.93 15.92
CA MET A 195 -2.21 6.55 15.50
C MET A 195 -0.75 6.12 15.59
N PHE A 196 0.19 7.03 15.34
CA PHE A 196 1.62 6.76 15.44
C PHE A 196 2.08 6.52 16.87
N GLU A 197 1.63 7.36 17.79
CA GLU A 197 1.94 7.24 19.21
C GLU A 197 1.29 6.02 19.85
N ASN A 198 0.02 5.74 19.52
CA ASN A 198 -0.79 4.77 20.25
C ASN A 198 -0.91 3.40 19.58
N LEU A 199 -0.78 3.31 18.26
CA LEU A 199 -0.86 2.05 17.52
C LEU A 199 0.50 1.57 17.00
N TYR A 200 1.19 2.39 16.20
CA TYR A 200 2.39 1.91 15.49
C TYR A 200 3.57 1.65 16.44
N HIS A 201 3.72 2.40 17.53
CA HIS A 201 4.77 2.18 18.53
C HIS A 201 4.45 1.09 19.56
N HIS A 202 3.28 0.47 19.49
CA HIS A 202 2.90 -0.54 20.45
C HIS A 202 3.89 -1.74 20.42
N PRO A 203 4.41 -2.23 21.56
CA PRO A 203 5.45 -3.27 21.58
C PRO A 203 5.08 -4.55 20.83
N ASN A 204 3.80 -4.95 20.88
CA ASN A 204 3.33 -6.12 20.13
C ASN A 204 3.39 -5.90 18.62
N VAL A 205 3.06 -4.70 18.14
CA VAL A 205 3.14 -4.35 16.70
C VAL A 205 4.61 -4.37 16.26
N GLN A 206 5.52 -3.83 17.07
CA GLN A 206 6.94 -3.82 16.75
C GLN A 206 7.55 -5.23 16.69
N ARG A 207 7.20 -6.11 17.63
CA ARG A 207 7.65 -7.52 17.59
C ARG A 207 7.16 -8.25 16.35
N GLU A 208 5.92 -8.02 15.92
CA GLU A 208 5.41 -8.62 14.68
C GLU A 208 6.11 -8.05 13.44
N ARG A 209 6.39 -6.74 13.42
CA ARG A 209 7.17 -6.10 12.34
C ARG A 209 8.56 -6.72 12.21
N GLU A 210 9.26 -6.94 13.32
CA GLU A 210 10.58 -7.60 13.31
C GLU A 210 10.52 -9.01 12.69
N LYS A 211 9.49 -9.79 13.03
CA LYS A 211 9.27 -11.12 12.44
C LYS A 211 9.01 -11.04 10.94
N MET A 212 8.13 -10.12 10.50
CA MET A 212 7.80 -9.91 9.09
C MET A 212 9.05 -9.52 8.29
N THR A 213 9.85 -8.57 8.80
CA THR A 213 11.12 -8.16 8.18
C THR A 213 12.07 -9.34 8.04
N ARG A 214 12.22 -10.16 9.08
CA ARG A 214 13.07 -11.35 9.04
C ARG A 214 12.61 -12.36 8.00
N ILE A 215 11.30 -12.60 7.90
CA ILE A 215 10.72 -13.50 6.90
C ILE A 215 11.10 -13.04 5.49
N ILE A 216 10.88 -11.75 5.19
CA ILE A 216 11.19 -11.18 3.87
C ILE A 216 12.69 -11.27 3.55
N HIS A 217 13.57 -10.91 4.48
CA HIS A 217 15.01 -10.99 4.27
C HIS A 217 15.47 -12.42 3.97
N GLN A 218 15.03 -13.40 4.76
CA GLN A 218 15.43 -14.79 4.57
C GLN A 218 14.87 -15.37 3.27
N MET A 219 13.63 -15.05 2.92
CA MET A 219 13.06 -15.45 1.63
C MET A 219 13.82 -14.84 0.47
N PHE A 220 14.20 -13.57 0.56
CA PHE A 220 14.99 -12.89 -0.47
C PHE A 220 16.34 -13.59 -0.67
N GLU A 221 17.11 -13.75 0.40
CA GLU A 221 18.43 -14.39 0.36
C GLU A 221 18.32 -15.82 -0.19
N PHE A 222 17.32 -16.59 0.25
CA PHE A 222 17.08 -17.95 -0.24
C PHE A 222 16.80 -18.00 -1.75
N TYR A 223 15.87 -17.20 -2.27
CA TYR A 223 15.54 -17.22 -3.70
C TYR A 223 16.62 -16.58 -4.57
N PHE A 224 17.42 -15.66 -4.00
CA PHE A 224 18.59 -15.13 -4.68
C PHE A 224 19.67 -16.20 -4.87
N ASP A 225 19.90 -17.04 -3.86
CA ASP A 225 20.86 -18.15 -3.98
C ASP A 225 20.29 -19.35 -4.75
N ASN A 226 18.96 -19.48 -4.80
CA ASN A 226 18.26 -20.62 -5.40
C ASN A 226 17.15 -20.19 -6.38
N PRO A 227 17.46 -19.54 -7.52
CA PRO A 227 16.43 -19.05 -8.45
C PRO A 227 15.50 -20.13 -9.00
N GLN A 228 15.97 -21.39 -9.06
CA GLN A 228 15.19 -22.55 -9.50
C GLN A 228 13.97 -22.85 -8.62
N GLU A 229 14.00 -22.42 -7.35
CA GLU A 229 12.91 -22.61 -6.37
C GLU A 229 11.76 -21.60 -6.58
N MET A 230 11.98 -20.55 -7.36
CA MET A 230 10.92 -19.66 -7.82
C MET A 230 10.09 -20.32 -8.92
N SER A 231 8.82 -19.92 -9.03
CA SER A 231 7.99 -20.35 -10.17
C SER A 231 8.63 -19.89 -11.48
N GLU A 232 8.56 -20.74 -12.51
CA GLU A 232 9.25 -20.55 -13.79
C GLU A 232 9.08 -19.15 -14.39
N LYS A 233 7.87 -18.58 -14.30
CA LYS A 233 7.55 -17.24 -14.83
C LYS A 233 8.40 -16.09 -14.23
N PHE A 234 8.96 -16.25 -13.03
CA PHE A 234 9.76 -15.25 -12.35
C PHE A 234 11.25 -15.56 -12.36
N ARG A 235 11.68 -16.69 -12.95
CA ARG A 235 13.12 -17.00 -12.99
C ARG A 235 13.85 -15.93 -13.82
N PRO A 236 15.04 -15.49 -13.40
CA PRO A 236 15.79 -14.50 -14.15
C PRO A 236 16.13 -15.04 -15.54
N ARG A 237 15.93 -14.19 -16.56
CA ARG A 237 16.24 -14.55 -17.96
C ARG A 237 17.74 -14.45 -18.28
N GLU A 238 18.46 -13.68 -17.47
CA GLU A 238 19.88 -13.39 -17.61
C GLU A 238 20.59 -13.72 -16.30
N ASP A 239 21.83 -14.20 -16.40
CA ASP A 239 22.64 -14.51 -15.23
C ASP A 239 23.45 -13.27 -14.80
N SER A 240 22.75 -12.30 -14.22
CA SER A 240 23.33 -11.11 -13.57
C SER A 240 22.77 -10.91 -12.17
N VAL A 241 23.52 -10.22 -11.32
CA VAL A 241 23.09 -9.89 -9.95
C VAL A 241 21.82 -9.03 -9.99
N GLU A 242 21.79 -8.07 -10.91
CA GLU A 242 20.67 -7.16 -11.15
C GLU A 242 19.40 -7.91 -11.56
N ALA A 243 19.48 -8.76 -12.59
CA ALA A 243 18.32 -9.50 -13.09
C ALA A 243 17.79 -10.46 -12.01
N ARG A 244 18.69 -11.08 -11.25
CA ARG A 244 18.33 -11.99 -10.17
C ARG A 244 17.67 -11.28 -9.00
N ALA A 245 18.24 -10.16 -8.54
CA ALA A 245 17.65 -9.37 -7.45
C ALA A 245 16.25 -8.86 -7.83
N GLN A 246 16.07 -8.35 -9.05
CA GLN A 246 14.76 -7.90 -9.53
C GLN A 246 13.75 -9.05 -9.64
N ALA A 247 14.16 -10.20 -10.15
CA ALA A 247 13.32 -11.40 -10.25
C ALA A 247 12.81 -11.86 -8.87
N VAL A 248 13.68 -11.81 -7.85
CA VAL A 248 13.30 -12.15 -6.47
C VAL A 248 12.34 -11.11 -5.89
N CYS A 249 12.56 -9.81 -6.13
CA CYS A 249 11.61 -8.75 -5.78
C CYS A 249 10.23 -9.01 -6.41
N ASP A 250 10.18 -9.28 -7.72
CA ASP A 250 8.93 -9.55 -8.45
C ASP A 250 8.20 -10.76 -7.87
N TYR A 251 8.93 -11.83 -7.56
CA TYR A 251 8.36 -13.05 -7.01
C TYR A 251 7.81 -12.86 -5.60
N ILE A 252 8.56 -12.22 -4.70
CA ILE A 252 8.13 -11.98 -3.32
C ILE A 252 7.00 -10.97 -3.28
N ALA A 253 7.09 -9.86 -4.04
CA ALA A 253 6.06 -8.85 -4.09
C ALA A 253 4.73 -9.40 -4.64
N GLY A 254 4.79 -10.39 -5.55
CA GLY A 254 3.61 -11.07 -6.07
C GLY A 254 2.95 -12.08 -5.11
N MET A 255 3.45 -12.25 -3.88
CA MET A 255 2.86 -13.15 -2.89
C MET A 255 1.77 -12.45 -2.07
N THR A 256 0.79 -13.24 -1.62
CA THR A 256 -0.10 -12.82 -0.52
C THR A 256 0.55 -13.16 0.83
N ASP A 257 0.16 -12.48 1.91
CA ASP A 257 0.65 -12.77 3.28
C ASP A 257 0.55 -14.26 3.63
N ARG A 258 -0.62 -14.87 3.37
CA ARG A 258 -0.86 -16.28 3.64
C ARG A 258 0.06 -17.18 2.81
N TYR A 259 0.29 -16.86 1.55
CA TYR A 259 1.16 -17.63 0.68
C TYR A 259 2.64 -17.48 1.07
N ALA A 260 3.07 -16.27 1.42
CA ALA A 260 4.42 -16.01 1.91
C ALA A 260 4.72 -16.78 3.20
N LEU A 261 3.80 -16.75 4.18
CA LEU A 261 3.93 -17.52 5.42
C LEU A 261 3.94 -19.04 5.18
N TYR A 262 3.10 -19.52 4.29
CA TYR A 262 3.08 -20.93 3.88
C TYR A 262 4.41 -21.35 3.25
N LYS A 263 4.93 -20.56 2.29
CA LYS A 263 6.22 -20.81 1.64
C LYS A 263 7.37 -20.77 2.63
N TYR A 264 7.39 -19.76 3.50
CA TYR A 264 8.40 -19.65 4.54
C TYR A 264 8.42 -20.87 5.46
N THR A 265 7.23 -21.34 5.89
CA THR A 265 7.09 -22.55 6.71
C THR A 265 7.61 -23.78 5.98
N GLN A 266 7.32 -23.93 4.69
CA GLN A 266 7.81 -25.09 3.91
C GLN A 266 9.31 -25.09 3.69
N THR A 267 9.92 -23.91 3.53
CA THR A 267 11.33 -23.78 3.17
C THR A 267 12.25 -23.79 4.40
N PHE A 268 11.87 -23.10 5.48
CA PHE A 268 12.78 -22.85 6.60
C PHE A 268 12.45 -23.64 7.87
N LEU A 269 11.21 -24.14 8.02
CA LEU A 269 10.86 -24.96 9.18
C LEU A 269 11.07 -26.45 8.87
N PRO A 270 11.80 -27.19 9.74
CA PRO A 270 12.02 -28.60 9.53
C PRO A 270 10.69 -29.35 9.62
N ARG A 271 10.50 -30.33 8.74
CA ARG A 271 9.42 -31.30 8.91
C ARG A 271 9.84 -32.26 10.01
N ASN A 272 9.00 -32.48 11.03
CA ASN A 272 9.19 -33.60 11.93
C ASN A 272 8.93 -34.89 11.14
N TRP A 273 10.00 -35.63 10.82
CA TRP A 273 9.90 -36.94 10.18
C TRP A 273 9.61 -38.08 11.19
N GLY A 274 9.23 -37.76 12.43
CA GLY A 274 8.89 -38.76 13.44
C GLY A 274 7.97 -38.20 14.53
N GLY A 275 6.86 -38.89 14.77
CA GLY A 275 5.97 -38.68 15.90
C GLY A 275 4.51 -38.53 15.49
N SER A 276 3.79 -39.65 15.44
CA SER A 276 2.35 -39.67 15.73
C SER A 276 2.10 -38.86 17.00
N ALA A 277 1.26 -37.83 16.91
CA ALA A 277 0.84 -37.03 18.06
C ALA A 277 0.19 -37.93 19.12
N PRO A 278 0.46 -37.72 20.43
CA PRO A 278 -0.51 -38.04 21.46
C PRO A 278 -1.70 -37.06 21.43
#